data_AF-A0A379V209-F1
#
_entry.id   AF-A0A379V209-F1
#
_cell.length_a   1.000
_cell.length_b   1.000
_cell.length_c   1.000
_cell.angle_alpha   90.00
_cell.angle_beta   90.00
_cell.angle_gamma   90.00
#
_symmetry.space_group_name_H-M   'P 1'
#
loop_
_entity.id
_entity.type
_entity.pdbx_description
1 polymer ?
#
loop_
_entity_poly.entity_id
_entity_poly.type
_entity_poly.pdbx_seq_one_letter_code
_entity_poly.pdbx_strand_id
1 'polypeptide(L)' 'MTKPHGLQALEQPLSALPDTLRQLILERIQNLTHYEPVIGIMGKSGAGKSSLCNELFRGEVSPHQ' A
#
# COMPACT_ATOMS: atom_id res chain seq x y z
N MET A 1 -15.67 8.84 4.93
CA MET A 1 -14.36 8.32 5.39
C MET A 1 -14.54 6.85 5.72
N THR A 2 -14.14 5.96 4.82
CA THR A 2 -14.25 4.51 5.01
C THR A 2 -13.12 4.04 5.95
N LYS A 3 -13.46 3.52 7.13
CA LYS A 3 -12.48 2.81 7.96
C LYS A 3 -11.88 1.69 7.08
N PRO A 4 -10.55 1.56 6.96
CA PRO A 4 -9.96 0.48 6.19
C PRO A 4 -10.38 -0.85 6.83
N HIS A 5 -11.01 -1.72 6.05
CA HIS A 5 -11.63 -2.97 6.52
C HIS A 5 -10.70 -3.83 7.39
N GLY A 6 -9.38 -3.75 7.18
CA GLY A 6 -8.39 -4.47 7.99
C GLY A 6 -8.28 -4.01 9.44
N LEU A 7 -8.56 -2.74 9.77
CA LEU A 7 -8.46 -2.25 11.15
C LEU A 7 -9.64 -2.72 12.01
N GLN A 8 -10.78 -3.02 11.40
CA GLN A 8 -11.96 -3.49 12.13
C GLN A 8 -11.71 -4.87 12.78
N ALA A 9 -10.88 -5.71 12.15
CA ALA A 9 -10.43 -6.97 12.73
C ALA A 9 -9.58 -6.79 14.00
N LEU A 10 -9.01 -5.60 14.22
CA LEU A 10 -8.17 -5.27 15.37
C LEU A 10 -8.97 -4.69 16.53
N GLU A 11 -10.24 -4.29 16.33
CA GLU A 11 -11.06 -3.71 17.41
C GLU A 11 -11.36 -4.71 18.53
N GLN A 12 -11.62 -5.98 18.19
CA GLN A 12 -11.90 -7.04 19.17
C GLN A 12 -10.65 -7.45 19.99
N PRO A 13 -9.49 -7.76 19.38
CA PRO A 13 -8.26 -8.05 20.13
C PRO A 13 -7.79 -6.92 21.05
N LEU A 14 -7.99 -5.66 20.64
CA LEU A 14 -7.57 -4.50 21.43
C LEU A 14 -8.62 -4.06 22.47
N SER A 15 -9.74 -4.79 22.58
CA SER A 15 -10.87 -4.40 23.44
C SER A 15 -10.55 -4.37 24.93
N ALA A 16 -9.62 -5.24 25.38
CA ALA A 16 -9.18 -5.35 26.76
C ALA A 16 -8.19 -4.25 27.18
N LEU A 17 -7.71 -3.43 26.25
CA LEU A 17 -6.76 -2.36 26.55
C LEU A 17 -7.48 -1.06 26.94
N PRO A 18 -6.88 -0.23 27.80
CA PRO A 18 -7.31 1.15 28.01
C PRO A 18 -7.45 1.91 26.69
N ASP A 19 -8.43 2.79 26.60
CA ASP A 19 -8.79 3.48 25.34
C ASP A 19 -7.62 4.25 24.72
N THR A 20 -6.80 4.90 25.54
CA THR A 20 -5.60 5.61 25.08
C THR A 20 -4.61 4.66 24.39
N LEU A 21 -4.37 3.48 24.95
CA LEU A 21 -3.45 2.49 24.37
C LEU A 21 -4.01 1.89 23.08
N ARG A 22 -5.31 1.59 23.06
CA ARG A 22 -6.03 1.14 21.86
C ARG A 22 -5.88 2.14 20.71
N GLN A 23 -6.10 3.43 20.98
CA GLN A 23 -5.97 4.49 19.99
C GLN A 23 -4.55 4.64 19.47
N LEU A 24 -3.55 4.65 20.38
CA LEU A 24 -2.12 4.69 20.01
C LEU A 24 -1.71 3.55 19.08
N ILE A 25 -2.16 2.33 19.37
CA ILE A 25 -1.86 1.16 18.53
C ILE A 25 -2.50 1.29 17.15
N LEU A 26 -3.79 1.65 17.09
CA LEU A 26 -4.50 1.81 15.82
C LEU A 26 -3.90 2.92 14.96
N GLU A 27 -3.56 4.06 15.56
CA GLU A 27 -2.88 5.17 14.89
C GLU A 27 -1.52 4.75 14.35
N ARG A 28 -0.74 3.99 15.14
CA ARG A 28 0.57 3.51 14.69
C ARG A 28 0.45 2.56 13.51
N ILE A 29 -0.53 1.66 13.52
CA ILE A 29 -0.78 0.73 12.41
C ILE A 29 -1.22 1.51 11.17
N GLN A 30 -2.15 2.47 11.32
CA GLN A 30 -2.55 3.35 10.22
C GLN A 30 -1.34 4.03 9.57
N ASN A 31 -0.49 4.65 10.37
CA ASN A 31 0.72 5.32 9.89
C ASN A 31 1.69 4.37 9.18
N LEU A 32 1.81 3.11 9.61
CA LEU A 32 2.63 2.11 8.93
C LEU A 32 2.01 1.64 7.61
N THR A 33 0.69 1.57 7.53
CA THR A 33 -0.03 1.13 6.32
C THR A 33 -0.19 2.24 5.28
N HIS A 34 -0.10 3.50 5.68
CA HIS A 34 -0.17 4.67 4.79
C HIS A 34 1.18 4.99 4.14
N TYR A 35 1.76 4.01 3.47
CA TYR A 35 2.89 4.21 2.59
C TYR A 35 2.44 4.18 1.12
N GLU A 36 3.19 4.85 0.25
CA GLU A 36 3.01 4.74 -1.18
C GLU A 36 3.85 3.56 -1.68
N PRO A 37 3.24 2.44 -2.13
CA PRO A 37 3.99 1.30 -2.62
C PRO A 37 4.66 1.65 -3.96
N VAL A 38 5.99 1.56 -4.00
CA VAL A 38 6.78 1.79 -5.22
C VAL A 38 7.36 0.47 -5.71
N ILE A 39 7.11 0.14 -6.97
CA ILE A 39 7.63 -1.07 -7.62
C ILE A 39 8.67 -0.65 -8.66
N GLY A 40 9.93 -1.04 -8.45
CA GLY A 40 11.00 -0.84 -9.43
C GLY A 40 11.07 -2.00 -10.44
N ILE A 41 10.99 -1.69 -11.74
CA ILE A 41 11.16 -2.68 -12.82
C ILE A 41 12.54 -2.47 -13.47
N MET A 42 13.44 -3.46 -13.34
CA MET A 42 14.82 -3.40 -13.86
C MET A 42 15.12 -4.58 -14.80
N GLY A 43 16.09 -4.39 -15.71
CA GLY A 43 16.48 -5.40 -16.70
C GLY A 43 17.22 -4.79 -17.90
N LYS A 44 17.85 -5.63 -18.72
CA LYS A 44 18.61 -5.22 -19.93
C LYS A 44 17.75 -4.36 -20.88
N SER A 45 18.39 -3.56 -21.74
CA SER A 45 17.67 -2.83 -22.80
C SER A 45 16.92 -3.81 -23.72
N GLY A 46 15.74 -3.42 -24.21
CA GLY A 46 14.88 -4.26 -25.04
C GLY A 46 14.13 -5.40 -24.33
N ALA A 47 14.32 -5.60 -23.01
CA ALA A 47 13.64 -6.66 -22.25
C ALA A 47 12.12 -6.44 -22.02
N GLY A 48 11.54 -5.38 -22.60
CA GLY A 48 10.09 -5.11 -22.53
C GLY A 48 9.60 -4.38 -21.27
N LYS A 49 10.48 -3.71 -20.51
CA LYS A 49 10.12 -3.00 -19.26
C LYS A 49 9.06 -1.92 -19.46
N SER A 50 9.22 -1.04 -20.46
CA SER A 50 8.25 0.02 -20.76
C SER A 50 6.92 -0.53 -21.29
N SER A 51 6.97 -1.62 -22.07
CA SER A 51 5.76 -2.33 -22.52
C SER A 51 4.96 -2.81 -21.31
N LEU A 52 5.58 -3.61 -20.43
CA LEU A 52 4.94 -4.10 -19.21
C LEU A 52 4.29 -2.99 -18.38
N CYS A 53 4.98 -1.85 -18.25
CA CYS A 53 4.44 -0.69 -17.55
C CYS A 53 3.17 -0.16 -18.25
N ASN A 54 3.23 0.05 -19.56
CA ASN A 54 2.10 0.59 -20.31
C ASN A 54 0.88 -0.36 -20.34
N GLU A 55 1.12 -1.68 -20.40
CA GLU A 55 0.07 -2.69 -20.26
C GLU A 55 -0.54 -2.71 -18.84
N LEU A 56 0.29 -2.66 -17.79
CA LEU A 56 -0.17 -2.72 -16.40
C LEU A 56 -1.07 -1.54 -16.04
N PHE A 57 -0.71 -0.34 -16.51
CA PHE A 57 -1.44 0.90 -16.24
C PHE A 57 -2.43 1.28 -17.35
N ARG A 58 -2.55 0.45 -18.41
CA ARG A 58 -3.43 0.67 -19.57
C ARG A 58 -3.29 2.06 -20.19
N GLY A 59 -2.04 2.51 -20.40
CA GLY A 59 -1.74 3.80 -20.99
C GLY A 59 -0.23 4.01 -21.18
N GLU A 60 0.17 5.00 -21.98
CA GLU A 60 1.58 5.36 -22.15
C GLU A 60 2.12 6.12 -20.93
N VAL A 61 2.42 5.37 -19.87
CA VAL A 61 3.02 5.90 -18.64
C VAL A 61 4.55 5.85 -18.67
N SER A 62 5.13 5.07 -19.59
CA SER A 62 6.56 4.91 -19.79
C SER A 62 6.90 4.96 -21.29
N PRO A 63 7.84 5.83 -21.72
CA PRO A 63 8.25 5.89 -23.12
C PRO A 63 8.98 4.60 -23.54
N HIS A 64 8.81 4.22 -24.81
CA HIS A 64 9.53 3.09 -25.40
C HIS A 64 11.03 3.40 -25.48
N GLN A 65 11.85 2.53 -24.87
CA GLN A 65 13.32 2.53 -24.91
C GLN A 65 13.85 1.20 -25.43
#